data_AF-U6D1J7-F1
#
_entry.id   AF-U6D1J7-F1
#
_cell.length_a   1.000
_cell.length_b   1.000
_cell.length_c   1.000
_cell.angle_alpha   90.00
_cell.angle_beta   90.00
_cell.angle_gamma   90.00
#
_symmetry.space_group_name_H-M   'P 1'
#
loop_
_entity.id
_entity.type
_entity.pdbx_description
1 polymer ?
#
loop_
_entity_poly.entity_id
_entity_poly.type
_entity_poly.pdbx_seq_one_letter_code
_entity_poly.pdbx_strand_id
1 'polypeptide(L)'
;GSLQDNPRDPVKEPERPQDHCLPAFAGGQHFFEYLLVVSLKKKSSGPDYEPTITYQFPKRENLLRGQQEEEERLLGAIPLFCFPDGNEWASLTEYPRETFSFVLTNVDGSRKIGYCRRLLPTGRGPRLPKVYCIISCIGCFGLFSKILDEVEKRDQISVAVIYPFMQGLREAAFPAPGKTVTLKSFIPDSGTEFISLTRPLDSHLEHVDFRSLLTCLSVEQILQIFASAVLERRIIFLAEGLSTLSQCI
;
A
#
# COMPACT_ATOMS: atom_id res chain seq x y z
N GLY A 1 -13.61 27.67 60.57
CA GLY A 1 -14.63 27.78 59.52
C GLY A 1 -13.92 27.90 58.18
N SER A 2 -14.11 26.88 57.34
CA SER A 2 -14.08 26.89 55.86
C SER A 2 -13.02 27.73 55.13
N LEU A 3 -11.94 27.05 54.71
CA LEU A 3 -11.13 27.40 53.53
C LEU A 3 -11.95 27.09 52.26
N GLN A 4 -12.10 28.06 51.38
CA GLN A 4 -12.76 27.90 50.08
C GLN A 4 -11.80 27.24 49.08
N ASP A 5 -12.31 26.18 48.48
CA ASP A 5 -11.72 25.34 47.44
C ASP A 5 -11.89 26.05 46.09
N ASN A 6 -10.79 26.28 45.37
CA ASN A 6 -10.82 26.81 44.00
C ASN A 6 -10.47 25.65 43.05
N PRO A 7 -11.33 25.27 42.10
CA PRO A 7 -11.08 24.12 41.25
C PRO A 7 -9.94 24.40 40.26
N ARG A 8 -9.01 23.45 40.16
CA ARG A 8 -7.91 23.43 39.18
C ARG A 8 -8.50 23.31 37.78
N ASP A 9 -8.08 24.20 36.87
CA ASP A 9 -8.28 24.04 35.43
C ASP A 9 -7.65 22.73 34.94
N PRO A 10 -8.30 21.98 34.04
CA PRO A 10 -7.70 20.79 33.45
C PRO A 10 -6.58 21.22 32.49
N VAL A 11 -5.38 20.70 32.74
CA VAL A 11 -4.23 20.80 31.83
C VAL A 11 -4.62 20.18 30.50
N LYS A 12 -4.68 21.01 29.45
CA LYS A 12 -4.95 20.57 28.08
C LYS A 12 -3.72 19.81 27.58
N GLU A 13 -3.86 18.50 27.36
CA GLU A 13 -2.85 17.70 26.67
C GLU A 13 -2.54 18.30 25.29
N PRO A 14 -1.28 18.24 24.82
CA PRO A 14 -0.93 18.78 23.51
C PRO A 14 -1.65 18.00 22.41
N GLU A 15 -2.30 18.73 21.50
CA GLU A 15 -3.00 18.17 20.35
C GLU A 15 -2.05 17.32 19.49
N ARG A 16 -2.47 16.09 19.18
CA ARG A 16 -1.75 15.15 18.32
C ARG A 16 -1.64 15.72 16.90
N PRO A 17 -0.55 15.46 16.16
CA PRO A 17 -0.47 15.83 14.76
C PRO A 17 -1.61 15.15 14.00
N GLN A 18 -2.51 15.94 13.44
CA GLN A 18 -3.53 15.43 12.54
C GLN A 18 -2.83 15.09 11.22
N ASP A 19 -2.97 13.84 10.76
CA ASP A 19 -2.58 13.44 9.41
C ASP A 19 -3.37 14.27 8.40
N HIS A 20 -2.81 15.39 7.99
CA HIS A 20 -3.39 16.25 6.98
C HIS A 20 -3.13 15.64 5.59
N CYS A 21 -4.05 14.79 5.14
CA CYS A 21 -4.27 14.56 3.71
C CYS A 21 -5.55 15.31 3.28
N LEU A 22 -5.50 15.92 2.09
CA LEU A 22 -6.42 16.91 1.49
C LEU A 22 -7.93 16.49 1.43
N PRO A 23 -8.85 17.43 1.08
CA PRO A 23 -10.15 17.61 1.71
C PRO A 23 -11.03 16.38 1.62
N ALA A 24 -11.80 16.14 2.68
CA ALA A 24 -12.87 15.18 2.70
C ALA A 24 -13.76 15.36 1.46
N PHE A 25 -13.64 14.44 0.48
CA PHE A 25 -14.80 14.05 -0.30
C PHE A 25 -15.89 13.74 0.73
N ALA A 26 -17.06 14.35 0.59
CA ALA A 26 -18.14 14.29 1.57
C ALA A 26 -18.53 12.82 1.85
N GLY A 27 -17.86 12.17 2.83
CA GLY A 27 -17.99 10.73 3.05
C GLY A 27 -16.79 10.03 3.70
N GLY A 28 -16.30 10.49 4.87
CA GLY A 28 -15.35 9.71 5.70
C GLY A 28 -13.97 9.41 5.07
N GLN A 29 -13.10 8.72 5.83
CA GLN A 29 -11.85 8.17 5.27
C GLN A 29 -12.18 6.87 4.52
N HIS A 30 -11.80 6.77 3.25
CA HIS A 30 -11.83 5.53 2.49
C HIS A 30 -10.57 4.70 2.75
N PHE A 31 -10.64 3.38 2.54
CA PHE A 31 -9.48 2.50 2.67
C PHE A 31 -8.34 2.88 1.72
N PHE A 32 -8.66 3.15 0.46
CA PHE A 32 -7.67 3.37 -0.58
C PHE A 32 -8.23 4.28 -1.67
N GLU A 33 -7.33 4.86 -2.47
CA GLU A 33 -7.68 5.61 -3.67
C GLU A 33 -7.82 4.68 -4.87
N TYR A 34 -6.84 3.78 -5.07
CA TYR A 34 -6.83 2.85 -6.19
C TYR A 34 -6.43 1.43 -5.80
N LEU A 35 -7.01 0.46 -6.50
CA LEU A 35 -6.39 -0.84 -6.77
C LEU A 35 -6.00 -0.87 -8.25
N LEU A 36 -4.73 -1.12 -8.52
CA LEU A 36 -4.17 -1.25 -9.86
C LEU A 36 -3.61 -2.66 -10.04
N VAL A 37 -3.79 -3.21 -11.24
CA VAL A 37 -3.02 -4.36 -11.71
C VAL A 37 -2.04 -3.85 -12.75
N VAL A 38 -0.76 -4.03 -12.48
CA VAL A 38 0.33 -3.67 -13.39
C VAL A 38 0.90 -4.94 -13.99
N SER A 39 1.05 -4.96 -15.31
CA SER A 39 1.61 -6.10 -16.04
C SER A 39 2.63 -5.63 -17.06
N LEU A 40 3.63 -6.46 -17.31
CA LEU A 40 4.65 -6.23 -18.31
C LEU A 40 4.09 -6.51 -19.72
N LYS A 41 4.13 -5.50 -20.59
CA LYS A 41 3.78 -5.61 -22.01
C LYS A 41 5.02 -5.44 -22.86
N LYS A 42 5.12 -6.22 -23.94
CA LYS A 42 6.24 -6.10 -24.88
C LYS A 42 6.14 -4.79 -25.64
N LYS A 43 7.22 -4.02 -25.71
CA LYS A 43 7.28 -2.78 -26.50
C LYS A 43 7.18 -3.10 -27.99
N SER A 44 6.56 -2.20 -28.75
CA SER A 44 6.49 -2.31 -30.21
C SER A 44 7.84 -2.09 -30.90
N SER A 45 8.73 -1.33 -30.27
CA SER A 45 10.02 -0.88 -30.82
C SER A 45 11.24 -1.71 -30.38
N GLY A 46 11.06 -2.86 -29.72
CA GLY A 46 12.18 -3.64 -29.20
C GLY A 46 11.79 -4.94 -28.49
N PRO A 47 12.79 -5.70 -27.99
CA PRO A 47 12.56 -6.91 -27.22
C PRO A 47 12.10 -6.64 -25.78
N ASP A 48 12.31 -5.41 -25.29
CA ASP A 48 12.04 -4.99 -23.92
C ASP A 48 10.55 -5.00 -23.55
N TYR A 49 10.31 -5.10 -22.24
CA TYR A 49 9.00 -4.95 -21.64
C TYR A 49 8.82 -3.56 -21.01
N GLU A 50 7.58 -3.11 -20.93
CA GLU A 50 7.16 -1.96 -20.15
C GLU A 50 6.04 -2.32 -19.16
N PRO A 51 6.11 -1.81 -17.92
CA PRO A 51 5.03 -1.99 -16.98
C PRO A 51 3.85 -1.10 -17.36
N THR A 52 2.67 -1.69 -17.47
CA THR A 52 1.44 -0.99 -17.87
C THR A 52 0.29 -1.37 -16.95
N ILE A 53 -0.59 -0.41 -16.67
CA ILE A 53 -1.83 -0.66 -15.94
C ILE A 53 -2.77 -1.45 -16.85
N THR A 54 -3.11 -2.68 -16.45
CA THR A 54 -4.03 -3.57 -17.16
C THR A 54 -5.42 -3.63 -16.54
N TYR A 55 -5.52 -3.26 -15.26
CA TYR A 55 -6.79 -3.10 -14.55
C TYR A 55 -6.67 -1.95 -13.55
N GLN A 56 -7.74 -1.19 -13.41
CA GLN A 56 -7.85 -0.08 -12.47
C GLN A 56 -9.23 -0.09 -11.82
N PHE A 57 -9.24 0.05 -10.49
CA PHE A 57 -10.42 0.31 -9.68
C PHE A 57 -10.13 1.47 -8.71
N PRO A 58 -11.05 2.44 -8.55
CA PRO A 58 -12.25 2.64 -9.36
C PRO A 58 -11.91 3.10 -10.78
N LYS A 59 -12.86 2.95 -11.71
CA LYS A 59 -12.68 3.49 -13.07
C LYS A 59 -12.66 5.02 -13.00
N ARG A 60 -11.91 5.66 -13.90
CA ARG A 60 -11.81 7.13 -14.04
C ARG A 60 -13.17 7.80 -13.81
N GLU A 61 -13.21 8.66 -12.81
CA GLU A 61 -14.34 9.53 -12.52
C GLU A 61 -14.17 10.87 -13.27
N ASN A 62 -15.25 11.62 -13.47
CA ASN A 62 -15.19 12.92 -14.16
C ASN A 62 -14.58 13.98 -13.23
N LEU A 63 -13.25 13.99 -13.12
CA LEU A 63 -12.51 14.95 -12.32
C LEU A 63 -12.37 16.31 -13.01
N LEU A 64 -12.14 17.37 -12.22
CA LEU A 64 -11.79 18.68 -12.74
C LEU A 64 -10.41 18.62 -13.44
N ARG A 65 -10.20 19.45 -14.47
CA ARG A 65 -9.00 19.38 -15.34
C ARG A 65 -7.67 19.33 -14.58
N GLY A 66 -7.51 20.11 -13.51
CA GLY A 66 -6.28 20.11 -12.70
C GLY A 66 -6.05 18.83 -11.89
N GLN A 67 -7.13 18.24 -11.35
CA GLN A 67 -7.06 16.94 -10.66
C GLN A 67 -6.72 15.80 -11.63
N GLN A 68 -7.18 15.94 -12.88
CA GLN A 68 -6.93 14.97 -13.94
C GLN A 68 -5.45 14.91 -14.36
N GLU A 69 -4.75 16.05 -14.40
CA GLU A 69 -3.31 16.12 -14.71
C GLU A 69 -2.46 15.50 -13.59
N GLU A 70 -2.81 15.74 -12.32
CA GLU A 70 -2.13 15.12 -11.17
C GLU A 70 -2.37 13.60 -11.15
N GLU A 71 -3.61 13.17 -11.37
CA GLU A 71 -3.97 11.76 -11.49
C GLU A 71 -3.19 11.08 -12.63
N GLU A 72 -3.09 11.72 -13.80
CA GLU A 72 -2.35 11.17 -14.94
C GLU A 72 -0.85 11.00 -14.63
N ARG A 73 -0.23 11.97 -13.94
CA ARG A 73 1.16 11.85 -13.48
C ARG A 73 1.33 10.71 -12.48
N LEU A 74 0.41 10.60 -11.52
CA LEU A 74 0.39 9.54 -10.52
C LEU A 74 0.29 8.15 -11.19
N LEU A 75 -0.70 7.97 -12.08
CA LEU A 75 -0.93 6.72 -12.82
C LEU A 75 0.19 6.42 -13.81
N GLY A 76 0.91 7.43 -14.31
CA GLY A 76 2.11 7.26 -15.14
C GLY A 76 3.33 6.78 -14.33
N ALA A 77 3.47 7.21 -13.07
CA ALA A 77 4.59 6.84 -12.22
C ALA A 77 4.44 5.45 -11.57
N ILE A 78 3.24 5.10 -11.09
CA ILE A 78 3.00 3.86 -10.32
C ILE A 78 3.52 2.58 -11.01
N PRO A 79 3.35 2.38 -12.33
CA PRO A 79 3.87 1.18 -13.00
C PRO A 79 5.38 1.01 -12.85
N LEU A 80 6.14 2.12 -12.86
CA LEU A 80 7.60 2.10 -12.69
C LEU A 80 7.99 1.70 -11.26
N PHE A 81 7.22 2.13 -10.26
CA PHE A 81 7.42 1.71 -8.86
C PHE A 81 6.97 0.26 -8.60
N CYS A 82 6.03 -0.28 -9.39
CA CYS A 82 5.64 -1.69 -9.30
C CYS A 82 6.71 -2.63 -9.90
N PHE A 83 7.55 -2.12 -10.81
CA PHE A 83 8.65 -2.86 -11.44
C PHE A 83 9.95 -2.04 -11.42
N PRO A 84 10.54 -1.80 -10.24
CA PRO A 84 11.69 -0.92 -10.09
C PRO A 84 13.02 -1.57 -10.55
N ASP A 85 13.03 -2.86 -10.86
CA ASP A 85 14.22 -3.67 -11.17
C ASP A 85 14.77 -3.46 -12.60
N GLY A 86 14.26 -2.48 -13.35
CA GLY A 86 14.68 -2.18 -14.72
C GLY A 86 13.91 -2.94 -15.81
N ASN A 87 14.50 -3.04 -17.01
CA ASN A 87 13.82 -3.57 -18.21
C ASN A 87 14.18 -5.03 -18.55
N GLU A 88 15.07 -5.67 -17.79
CA GLU A 88 15.59 -7.02 -18.10
C GLU A 88 14.63 -8.12 -17.65
N TRP A 89 13.41 -8.10 -18.19
CA TRP A 89 12.39 -9.09 -17.89
C TRP A 89 12.40 -10.25 -18.88
N ALA A 90 12.45 -11.46 -18.36
CA ALA A 90 12.25 -12.69 -19.11
C ALA A 90 10.97 -13.38 -18.63
N SER A 91 10.37 -14.21 -19.50
CA SER A 91 9.25 -15.07 -19.10
C SER A 91 9.75 -16.16 -18.15
N LEU A 92 9.10 -16.30 -17.00
CA LEU A 92 9.49 -17.21 -15.93
C LEU A 92 8.46 -18.34 -15.80
N THR A 93 8.92 -19.53 -15.45
CA THR A 93 8.04 -20.66 -15.10
C THR A 93 7.67 -20.64 -13.62
N GLU A 94 8.59 -20.16 -12.80
CA GLU A 94 8.47 -20.04 -11.34
C GLU A 94 8.93 -18.65 -10.91
N TYR A 95 8.22 -18.07 -9.95
CA TYR A 95 8.58 -16.80 -9.36
C TYR A 95 8.07 -16.76 -7.92
N PRO A 96 8.93 -16.47 -6.93
CA PRO A 96 8.46 -16.36 -5.56
C PRO A 96 7.50 -15.17 -5.44
N ARG A 97 6.42 -15.37 -4.69
CA ARG A 97 5.50 -14.28 -4.34
C ARG A 97 6.26 -13.27 -3.49
N GLU A 98 6.24 -12.01 -3.90
CA GLU A 98 6.83 -10.90 -3.16
C GLU A 98 5.78 -9.90 -2.70
N THR A 99 5.95 -9.41 -1.48
CA THR A 99 5.15 -8.30 -0.93
C THR A 99 6.12 -7.19 -0.57
N PHE A 100 5.87 -5.99 -1.09
CA PHE A 100 6.70 -4.82 -0.83
C PHE A 100 5.83 -3.58 -0.84
N SER A 101 6.40 -2.46 -0.42
CA SER A 101 5.76 -1.16 -0.52
C SER A 101 6.69 -0.09 -1.04
N PHE A 102 6.12 0.94 -1.64
CA PHE A 102 6.83 2.16 -1.99
C PHE A 102 6.07 3.38 -1.48
N VAL A 103 6.76 4.52 -1.37
CA VAL A 103 6.18 5.79 -0.96
C VAL A 103 6.29 6.79 -2.10
N LEU A 104 5.17 7.38 -2.49
CA LEU A 104 5.09 8.51 -3.40
C LEU A 104 4.95 9.77 -2.57
N THR A 105 5.86 10.72 -2.78
CA THR A 105 5.84 12.00 -2.08
C THR A 105 5.44 13.10 -3.05
N ASN A 106 4.36 13.80 -2.73
CA ASN A 106 3.89 14.95 -3.49
C ASN A 106 4.72 16.20 -3.17
N VAL A 107 4.57 17.24 -4.00
CA VAL A 107 5.29 18.51 -3.87
C VAL A 107 4.97 19.23 -2.55
N ASP A 108 3.76 19.04 -2.02
CA ASP A 108 3.31 19.56 -0.72
C ASP A 108 3.83 18.76 0.48
N GLY A 109 4.62 17.71 0.24
CA GLY A 109 5.16 16.82 1.27
C GLY A 109 4.17 15.72 1.72
N SER A 110 2.95 15.70 1.19
CA SER A 110 2.01 14.61 1.44
C SER A 110 2.53 13.30 0.84
N ARG A 111 2.20 12.19 1.49
CA ARG A 111 2.71 10.86 1.14
C ARG A 111 1.57 9.91 0.83
N LYS A 112 1.75 9.11 -0.22
CA LYS A 112 0.91 7.96 -0.56
C LYS A 112 1.76 6.70 -0.51
N ILE A 113 1.19 5.62 0.01
CA ILE A 113 1.84 4.32 0.09
C ILE A 113 1.25 3.42 -0.99
N GLY A 114 2.12 2.83 -1.80
CA GLY A 114 1.77 1.76 -2.72
C GLY A 114 2.06 0.42 -2.06
N TYR A 115 1.02 -0.34 -1.72
CA TYR A 115 1.13 -1.70 -1.19
C TYR A 115 1.09 -2.70 -2.34
N CYS A 116 2.17 -3.44 -2.54
CA CYS A 116 2.36 -4.29 -3.70
C CYS A 116 2.38 -5.78 -3.35
N ARG A 117 1.70 -6.57 -4.18
CA ARG A 117 1.82 -8.03 -4.23
C ARG A 117 2.23 -8.43 -5.65
N ARG A 118 3.48 -8.83 -5.80
CA ARG A 118 4.04 -9.32 -7.07
C ARG A 118 3.99 -10.84 -7.10
N LEU A 119 3.42 -11.39 -8.17
CA LEU A 119 3.27 -12.83 -8.35
C LEU A 119 3.25 -13.22 -9.82
N LEU A 120 3.54 -14.49 -10.09
CA LEU A 120 3.32 -15.09 -11.40
C LEU A 120 1.84 -15.47 -11.54
N PRO A 121 1.10 -14.98 -12.57
CA PRO A 121 -0.29 -15.35 -12.80
C PRO A 121 -0.44 -16.87 -12.93
N THR A 122 -1.55 -17.46 -12.53
CA THR A 122 -1.84 -18.90 -12.73
C THR A 122 -1.89 -19.26 -14.22
N GLY A 123 -1.48 -20.48 -14.56
CA GLY A 123 -1.31 -20.91 -15.95
C GLY A 123 -0.21 -21.95 -16.14
N ARG A 124 -0.01 -22.40 -17.39
CA ARG A 124 1.08 -23.31 -17.77
C ARG A 124 2.13 -22.58 -18.60
N GLY A 125 3.39 -22.95 -18.40
CA GLY A 125 4.51 -22.44 -19.19
C GLY A 125 5.04 -21.07 -18.75
N PRO A 126 5.97 -20.50 -19.55
CA PRO A 126 6.62 -19.23 -19.26
C PRO A 126 5.62 -18.06 -19.27
N ARG A 127 5.60 -17.28 -18.20
CA ARG A 127 4.69 -16.14 -17.97
C ARG A 127 5.47 -14.96 -17.42
N LEU A 128 4.89 -13.78 -17.49
CA LEU A 128 5.46 -12.60 -16.86
C LEU A 128 4.77 -12.34 -15.52
N PRO A 129 5.50 -11.88 -14.49
CA PRO A 129 4.88 -11.48 -13.25
C PRO A 129 3.94 -10.29 -13.45
N LYS A 130 2.93 -10.21 -12.60
CA LYS A 130 2.05 -9.04 -12.44
C LYS A 130 2.07 -8.56 -11.00
N VAL A 131 1.69 -7.30 -10.80
CA VAL A 131 1.64 -6.67 -9.48
C VAL A 131 0.24 -6.17 -9.21
N TYR A 132 -0.32 -6.57 -8.08
CA TYR A 132 -1.47 -5.89 -7.47
C TYR A 132 -0.93 -4.76 -6.60
N CYS A 133 -1.38 -3.53 -6.85
CA CYS A 133 -0.92 -2.36 -6.13
C CYS A 133 -2.12 -1.58 -5.56
N ILE A 134 -2.18 -1.45 -4.24
CA ILE A 134 -3.17 -0.59 -3.56
C ILE A 134 -2.49 0.73 -3.22
N ILE A 135 -3.09 1.85 -3.64
CA ILE A 135 -2.62 3.20 -3.32
C ILE A 135 -3.47 3.76 -2.18
N SER A 136 -2.85 4.10 -1.05
CA SER A 136 -3.53 4.71 0.10
C SER A 136 -2.63 5.68 0.85
N CYS A 137 -3.22 6.70 1.47
CA CYS A 137 -2.54 7.58 2.42
C CYS A 137 -2.46 6.98 3.83
N ILE A 138 -3.04 5.79 4.04
CA ILE A 138 -3.14 5.15 5.35
C ILE A 138 -1.98 4.18 5.52
N GLY A 139 -1.18 4.34 6.58
CA GLY A 139 -0.10 3.44 6.97
C GLY A 139 -0.56 2.23 7.76
N CYS A 140 -1.33 1.30 7.15
CA CYS A 140 -1.82 0.10 7.83
C CYS A 140 -1.41 -1.20 7.13
N PHE A 141 -0.14 -1.59 7.27
CA PHE A 141 0.48 -2.64 6.47
C PHE A 141 -0.17 -4.01 6.62
N GLY A 142 -0.49 -4.43 7.86
CA GLY A 142 -1.16 -5.71 8.09
C GLY A 142 -2.56 -5.74 7.48
N LEU A 143 -3.27 -4.61 7.55
CA LEU A 143 -4.60 -4.45 6.96
C LEU A 143 -4.54 -4.56 5.43
N PHE A 144 -3.66 -3.81 4.77
CA PHE A 144 -3.55 -3.85 3.31
C PHE A 144 -2.94 -5.15 2.79
N SER A 145 -2.03 -5.77 3.53
CA SER A 145 -1.51 -7.11 3.22
C SER A 145 -2.66 -8.14 3.20
N LYS A 146 -3.56 -8.07 4.19
CA LYS A 146 -4.76 -8.93 4.23
C LYS A 146 -5.72 -8.63 3.08
N ILE A 147 -5.89 -7.36 2.69
CA ILE A 147 -6.68 -7.04 1.48
C ILE A 147 -6.03 -7.64 0.24
N LEU A 148 -4.71 -7.55 0.10
CA LEU A 148 -3.98 -8.14 -1.03
C LEU A 148 -4.08 -9.67 -1.06
N ASP A 149 -4.09 -10.35 0.10
CA ASP A 149 -4.36 -11.79 0.19
C ASP A 149 -5.75 -12.14 -0.37
N GLU A 150 -6.76 -11.35 -0.04
CA GLU A 150 -8.13 -11.52 -0.53
C GLU A 150 -8.26 -11.21 -2.03
N VAL A 151 -7.50 -10.23 -2.54
CA VAL A 151 -7.40 -9.94 -3.98
C VAL A 151 -6.75 -11.10 -4.72
N GLU A 152 -5.62 -11.62 -4.21
CA GLU A 152 -4.92 -12.78 -4.78
C GLU A 152 -5.81 -14.02 -4.82
N LYS A 153 -6.55 -14.30 -3.73
CA LYS A 153 -7.52 -15.39 -3.67
C LYS A 153 -8.58 -15.28 -4.77
N ARG A 154 -9.09 -14.08 -5.04
CA ARG A 154 -10.12 -13.84 -6.08
C ARG A 154 -9.56 -13.91 -7.49
N ASP A 155 -8.32 -13.50 -7.69
CA ASP A 155 -7.66 -13.60 -8.99
C ASP A 155 -7.52 -15.06 -9.47
N GLN A 156 -7.32 -16.01 -8.55
CA GLN A 156 -7.27 -17.44 -8.87
C GLN A 156 -8.59 -17.96 -9.48
N ILE A 157 -9.70 -17.24 -9.27
CA ILE A 157 -11.01 -17.55 -9.83
C ILE A 157 -11.25 -16.72 -11.09
N SER A 158 -11.28 -15.39 -10.93
CA SER A 158 -11.42 -14.44 -12.04
C SER A 158 -11.22 -13.00 -11.56
N VAL A 159 -10.54 -12.19 -12.36
CA VAL A 159 -10.39 -10.74 -12.16
C VAL A 159 -11.74 -10.03 -12.00
N ALA A 160 -12.82 -10.56 -12.59
CA ALA A 160 -14.16 -9.99 -12.45
C ALA A 160 -14.70 -10.02 -11.00
N VAL A 161 -14.27 -10.99 -10.19
CA VAL A 161 -14.69 -11.15 -8.78
C VAL A 161 -13.97 -10.16 -7.86
N ILE A 162 -12.88 -9.55 -8.32
CA ILE A 162 -12.18 -8.49 -7.57
C ILE A 162 -13.07 -7.25 -7.46
N TYR A 163 -13.81 -6.89 -8.51
CA TYR A 163 -14.61 -5.65 -8.52
C TYR A 163 -15.65 -5.60 -7.37
N PRO A 164 -16.53 -6.59 -7.15
CA PRO A 164 -17.48 -6.57 -6.04
C PRO A 164 -16.80 -6.47 -4.66
N PHE A 165 -15.63 -7.09 -4.48
CA PHE A 165 -14.88 -7.01 -3.24
C PHE A 165 -14.32 -5.61 -2.99
N MET A 166 -13.67 -5.01 -3.98
CA MET A 166 -13.17 -3.64 -3.88
C MET A 166 -14.29 -2.62 -3.72
N GLN A 167 -15.44 -2.87 -4.35
CA GLN A 167 -16.65 -2.07 -4.15
C GLN A 167 -17.13 -2.14 -2.69
N GLY A 168 -17.22 -3.33 -2.11
CA GLY A 168 -17.59 -3.50 -0.70
C GLY A 168 -16.62 -2.81 0.26
N LEU A 169 -15.32 -2.81 -0.04
CA LEU A 169 -14.32 -2.06 0.72
C LEU A 169 -14.55 -0.54 0.67
N ARG A 170 -14.90 -0.01 -0.50
CA ARG A 170 -15.12 1.43 -0.70
C ARG A 170 -16.39 1.92 -0.01
N GLU A 171 -17.42 1.07 0.04
CA GLU A 171 -18.70 1.34 0.70
C GLU A 171 -18.63 1.16 2.23
N ALA A 172 -17.67 0.37 2.72
CA ALA A 172 -17.49 0.17 4.14
C ALA A 172 -16.80 1.37 4.81
N ALA A 173 -17.24 1.68 6.02
CA ALA A 173 -16.56 2.65 6.86
C ALA A 173 -15.17 2.15 7.23
N PHE A 174 -14.16 3.01 7.09
CA PHE A 174 -12.82 2.70 7.57
C PHE A 174 -12.83 2.57 9.11
N PRO A 175 -12.28 1.47 9.67
CA PRO A 175 -12.32 1.25 11.12
C PRO A 175 -11.57 2.34 11.89
N ALA A 176 -12.13 2.71 13.04
CA ALA A 176 -11.41 3.52 14.03
C ALA A 176 -10.19 2.73 14.58
N PRO A 177 -9.17 3.41 15.12
CA PRO A 177 -8.00 2.74 15.70
C PRO A 177 -8.39 1.66 16.72
N GLY A 178 -7.79 0.46 16.59
CA GLY A 178 -8.08 -0.71 17.42
C GLY A 178 -9.45 -1.37 17.16
N LYS A 179 -10.21 -0.92 16.15
CA LYS A 179 -11.50 -1.51 15.77
C LYS A 179 -11.38 -2.37 14.52
N THR A 180 -12.35 -3.26 14.37
CA THR A 180 -12.46 -4.18 13.25
C THR A 180 -13.73 -3.88 12.47
N VAL A 181 -13.62 -3.84 11.14
CA VAL A 181 -14.77 -3.91 10.25
C VAL A 181 -14.85 -5.32 9.68
N THR A 182 -16.08 -5.83 9.51
CA THR A 182 -16.31 -7.12 8.87
C THR A 182 -17.02 -6.89 7.54
N LEU A 183 -16.39 -7.34 6.45
CA LEU A 183 -16.94 -7.29 5.12
C LEU A 183 -17.58 -8.64 4.77
N LYS A 184 -18.82 -8.59 4.29
CA LYS A 184 -19.48 -9.75 3.70
C LYS A 184 -19.09 -9.81 2.23
N SER A 185 -18.36 -10.84 1.82
CA SER A 185 -17.98 -11.04 0.43
C SER A 185 -18.50 -12.36 -0.10
N PHE A 186 -19.04 -12.35 -1.30
CA PHE A 186 -19.39 -13.57 -2.02
C PHE A 186 -18.21 -13.99 -2.92
N ILE A 187 -17.88 -15.28 -2.89
CA ILE A 187 -16.92 -15.91 -3.78
C ILE A 187 -17.64 -17.05 -4.50
N PRO A 188 -17.58 -17.12 -5.85
CA PRO A 188 -18.10 -18.27 -6.59
C PRO A 188 -17.57 -19.60 -6.01
N ASP A 189 -18.41 -20.61 -5.93
CA ASP A 189 -18.12 -21.95 -5.40
C ASP A 189 -17.85 -22.04 -3.88
N SER A 190 -17.29 -21.00 -3.25
CA SER A 190 -17.03 -20.96 -1.79
C SER A 190 -18.19 -20.39 -0.98
N GLY A 191 -19.08 -19.63 -1.61
CA GLY A 191 -20.24 -19.02 -0.96
C GLY A 191 -19.93 -17.67 -0.31
N THR A 192 -20.64 -17.35 0.77
CA THR A 192 -20.45 -16.08 1.50
C THR A 192 -19.39 -16.25 2.58
N GLU A 193 -18.37 -15.40 2.54
CA GLU A 193 -17.33 -15.29 3.55
C GLU A 193 -17.36 -13.94 4.28
N PHE A 194 -16.84 -13.94 5.51
CA PHE A 194 -16.73 -12.75 6.34
C PHE A 194 -15.26 -12.40 6.55
N ILE A 195 -14.83 -11.27 6.00
CA ILE A 195 -13.44 -10.80 6.06
C ILE A 195 -13.35 -9.74 7.15
N SER A 196 -12.57 -10.02 8.18
CA SER A 196 -12.35 -9.08 9.29
C SER A 196 -11.08 -8.27 9.07
N LEU A 197 -11.20 -6.95 8.96
CA LEU A 197 -10.10 -6.00 8.77
C LEU A 197 -9.99 -5.12 10.01
N THR A 198 -8.86 -5.22 10.71
CA THR A 198 -8.62 -4.49 11.96
C THR A 198 -7.62 -3.38 11.71
N ARG A 199 -7.96 -2.15 12.08
CA ARG A 199 -6.97 -1.07 12.16
C ARG A 199 -6.20 -1.22 13.46
N PRO A 200 -4.86 -1.18 13.45
CA PRO A 200 -4.09 -1.20 14.70
C PRO A 200 -4.49 -0.02 15.59
N LEU A 201 -4.17 -0.12 16.88
CA LEU A 201 -4.37 1.00 17.82
C LEU A 201 -3.42 2.16 17.48
N ASP A 202 -2.19 1.83 17.10
CA ASP A 202 -1.16 2.76 16.64
C ASP A 202 -0.61 2.28 15.29
N SER A 203 -0.80 3.10 14.26
CA SER A 203 -0.32 2.85 12.90
C SER A 203 1.07 3.45 12.64
N HIS A 204 1.62 4.27 13.55
CA HIS A 204 2.86 5.00 13.29
C HIS A 204 4.07 4.09 13.05
N LEU A 205 4.13 2.91 13.68
CA LEU A 205 5.25 1.97 13.54
C LEU A 205 4.84 0.61 12.97
N GLU A 206 3.60 0.45 12.49
CA GLU A 206 3.15 -0.85 11.97
C GLU A 206 3.93 -1.26 10.70
N HIS A 207 4.43 -0.29 9.96
CA HIS A 207 5.26 -0.52 8.77
C HIS A 207 6.67 -1.01 9.10
N VAL A 208 7.14 -0.80 10.33
CA VAL A 208 8.50 -1.11 10.74
C VAL A 208 8.57 -2.56 11.22
N ASP A 209 9.10 -3.43 10.37
CA ASP A 209 9.46 -4.79 10.77
C ASP A 209 10.89 -4.83 11.31
N PHE A 210 11.01 -4.56 12.61
CA PHE A 210 12.31 -4.66 13.30
C PHE A 210 12.94 -6.05 13.17
N ARG A 211 12.15 -7.12 12.97
CA ARG A 211 12.69 -8.46 12.83
C ARG A 211 13.48 -8.57 11.53
N SER A 212 12.92 -8.11 10.41
CA SER A 212 13.61 -8.09 9.12
C SER A 212 14.88 -7.23 9.21
N LEU A 213 14.79 -6.03 9.77
CA LEU A 213 15.93 -5.13 9.96
C LEU A 213 17.05 -5.79 10.78
N LEU A 214 16.73 -6.35 11.95
CA LEU A 214 17.69 -6.99 12.86
C LEU A 214 18.24 -8.33 12.34
N THR A 215 17.55 -8.95 11.39
CA THR A 215 18.04 -10.18 10.73
C THR A 215 19.01 -9.83 9.60
N CYS A 216 18.80 -8.71 8.92
CA CYS A 216 19.62 -8.30 7.78
C CYS A 216 20.85 -7.47 8.17
N LEU A 217 20.80 -6.73 9.29
CA LEU A 217 21.85 -5.79 9.69
C LEU A 217 22.37 -6.09 11.09
N SER A 218 23.67 -5.92 11.30
CA SER A 218 24.28 -5.99 12.62
C SER A 218 23.92 -4.76 13.47
N VAL A 219 24.08 -4.88 14.79
CA VAL A 219 23.83 -3.77 15.73
C VAL A 219 24.71 -2.56 15.39
N GLU A 220 25.97 -2.78 15.00
CA GLU A 220 26.89 -1.71 14.61
C GLU A 220 26.41 -0.98 13.35
N GLN A 221 25.91 -1.72 12.36
CA GLN A 221 25.35 -1.14 11.13
C GLN A 221 24.10 -0.31 11.44
N ILE A 222 23.21 -0.79 12.30
CA ILE A 222 22.01 -0.06 12.72
C ILE A 222 22.37 1.23 13.45
N LEU A 223 23.35 1.19 14.36
CA LEU A 223 23.84 2.40 15.04
C LEU A 223 24.46 3.40 14.06
N GLN A 224 25.20 2.92 13.06
CA GLN A 224 25.77 3.77 12.01
C GLN A 224 24.68 4.40 11.13
N ILE A 225 23.63 3.65 10.78
CA ILE A 225 22.46 4.15 10.05
C ILE A 225 21.77 5.22 10.88
N PHE A 226 21.51 4.95 12.16
CA PHE A 226 20.89 5.92 13.07
C PHE A 226 21.71 7.21 13.17
N ALA A 227 23.03 7.10 13.40
CA ALA A 227 23.91 8.26 13.46
C ALA A 227 23.93 9.04 12.13
N SER A 228 23.92 8.32 11.00
CA SER A 228 23.86 8.93 9.67
C SER A 228 22.53 9.65 9.43
N ALA A 229 21.41 9.10 9.89
CA ALA A 229 20.08 9.69 9.78
C ALA A 229 19.94 10.96 10.63
N VAL A 230 20.44 10.94 11.87
CA VAL A 230 20.48 12.12 12.76
C VAL A 230 21.33 13.24 12.17
N LEU A 231 22.35 12.91 11.39
CA LEU A 231 23.20 13.86 10.66
C LEU A 231 22.66 14.21 9.26
N GLU A 232 21.44 13.82 8.93
CA GLU A 232 20.78 14.04 7.64
C GLU A 232 21.64 13.62 6.43
N ARG A 233 22.42 12.54 6.60
CA ARG A 233 23.26 12.01 5.53
C ARG A 233 22.42 11.27 4.50
N ARG A 234 22.96 11.18 3.28
CA ARG A 234 22.39 10.34 2.22
C ARG A 234 22.68 8.88 2.55
N ILE A 235 21.62 8.10 2.74
CA ILE A 235 21.70 6.66 3.05
C ILE A 235 21.09 5.91 1.87
N ILE A 236 21.80 4.88 1.39
CA ILE A 236 21.35 4.02 0.31
C ILE A 236 21.33 2.59 0.85
N PHE A 237 20.16 1.96 0.81
CA PHE A 237 19.98 0.55 1.11
C PHE A 237 20.02 -0.24 -0.18
N LEU A 238 20.67 -1.40 -0.15
CA LEU A 238 20.77 -2.34 -1.26
C LEU A 238 20.32 -3.71 -0.75
N ALA A 239 19.47 -4.39 -1.50
CA ALA A 239 19.05 -5.76 -1.22
C ALA A 239 18.73 -6.49 -2.53
N GLU A 240 18.77 -7.81 -2.50
CA GLU A 240 18.45 -8.65 -3.66
C GLU A 240 16.94 -8.78 -3.92
N GLY A 241 16.10 -8.50 -2.92
CA GLY A 241 14.65 -8.62 -3.00
C GLY A 241 13.93 -7.35 -2.52
N LEU A 242 12.84 -6.99 -3.19
CA LEU A 242 12.06 -5.79 -2.87
C LEU A 242 11.36 -5.89 -1.52
N SER A 243 10.94 -7.09 -1.14
CA SER A 243 10.35 -7.35 0.18
C SER A 243 11.34 -6.99 1.29
N THR A 244 12.56 -7.53 1.22
CA THR A 244 13.63 -7.24 2.18
C THR A 244 13.97 -5.76 2.21
N LEU A 245 14.13 -5.14 1.04
CA LEU A 245 14.46 -3.73 0.94
C LEU A 245 13.40 -2.85 1.61
N SER A 246 12.13 -3.05 1.24
CA SER A 246 11.02 -2.24 1.77
C SER A 246 10.74 -2.47 3.24
N GLN A 247 11.02 -3.66 3.79
CA GLN A 247 10.86 -3.94 5.22
C GLN A 247 12.00 -3.38 6.09
N CYS A 248 13.16 -3.09 5.51
CA CYS A 248 14.31 -2.53 6.22
C CYS A 248 14.36 -0.99 6.22
N ILE A 249 13.45 -0.33 5.49
CA ILE A 249 13.35 1.13 5.36
C ILE A 249 12.14 1.62 6.14
#